data_AF-A0A3B0U6B3-F1
#
_entry.id   AF-A0A3B0U6B3-F1
#
_cell.length_a   1.000
_cell.length_b   1.000
_cell.length_c   1.000
_cell.angle_alpha   90.00
_cell.angle_beta   90.00
_cell.angle_gamma   90.00
#
_symmetry.space_group_name_H-M   'P 1'
#
loop_
_entity.id
_entity.type
_entity.pdbx_description
1 polymer ?
#
loop_
_entity_poly.entity_id
_entity_poly.type
_entity_poly.pdbx_seq_one_letter_code
_entity_poly.pdbx_strand_id
1 'polypeptide(L)' 'MIERIIEPPKAEKIEKKLEIHGDVRIDNYYWLNERENPKVIDYLNAENLYYDAVTANT' A
#
# COMPACT_ATOMS: atom_id res chain seq x y z
N MET A 1 -19.38 24.52 1.02
CA MET A 1 -19.36 23.16 0.44
C MET A 1 -17.95 22.65 0.66
N ILE A 2 -17.73 21.76 1.63
CA ILE A 2 -16.40 21.16 1.84
C ILE A 2 -16.31 20.01 0.84
N GLU A 3 -15.50 20.15 -0.20
CA GLU A 3 -15.13 19.01 -1.03
C GLU A 3 -14.48 17.98 -0.11
N ARG A 4 -15.09 16.80 -0.01
CA ARG A 4 -14.56 15.70 0.78
C ARG A 4 -13.35 15.15 0.00
N ILE A 5 -12.18 15.74 0.22
CA ILE A 5 -10.92 15.23 -0.34
C ILE A 5 -10.65 13.91 0.37
N ILE A 6 -10.88 12.81 -0.35
CA ILE A 6 -10.50 11.47 0.10
C ILE A 6 -9.06 11.29 -0.35
N GLU A 7 -8.13 11.26 0.61
CA GLU A 7 -6.72 11.07 0.28
C GLU A 7 -6.44 9.59 -0.02
N PRO A 8 -5.61 9.28 -1.03
CA PRO A 8 -5.20 7.92 -1.28
C PRO A 8 -4.36 7.40 -0.10
N PRO A 9 -4.52 6.12 0.28
CA PRO A 9 -3.69 5.55 1.33
C PRO A 9 -2.22 5.55 0.91
N LYS A 10 -1.32 5.68 1.88
CA LYS A 10 0.12 5.69 1.64
C LYS A 10 0.76 4.47 2.31
N ALA A 11 1.36 3.61 1.52
CA ALA A 11 2.12 2.47 2.04
C ALA A 11 3.34 2.94 2.85
N GLU A 12 3.53 2.33 4.02
CA GLU A 12 4.73 2.52 4.84
C GLU A 12 5.97 2.04 4.06
N LYS A 13 7.05 2.83 4.11
CA LYS A 13 8.35 2.42 3.55
C LYS A 13 9.12 1.68 4.63
N ILE A 14 9.26 0.36 4.44
CA ILE A 14 10.02 -0.51 5.33
C ILE A 14 11.13 -1.12 4.49
N GLU A 15 12.37 -0.69 4.72
CA GLU A 15 13.52 -1.14 3.94
C GLU A 15 13.75 -2.65 4.09
N LYS A 16 13.65 -3.38 2.98
CA LYS A 16 14.10 -4.78 2.88
C LYS A 16 15.27 -4.86 1.91
N LYS A 17 16.44 -5.29 2.40
CA LYS A 17 17.57 -5.65 1.54
C LYS A 17 17.32 -7.01 0.89
N LEU A 18 17.41 -7.07 -0.42
CA LEU A 18 17.38 -8.27 -1.24
C LEU A 18 18.73 -8.41 -1.94
N GLU A 19 19.36 -9.58 -1.85
CA GLU A 19 20.67 -9.85 -2.43
C GLU A 19 20.61 -11.09 -3.33
N ILE A 20 20.98 -10.94 -4.60
CA ILE A 20 20.95 -12.02 -5.61
C ILE A 20 22.19 -11.88 -6.49
N HIS A 21 22.96 -12.96 -6.66
CA HIS A 21 24.18 -13.00 -7.49
C HIS A 21 25.20 -11.89 -7.23
N GLY A 22 25.30 -11.40 -5.98
CA GLY A 22 26.20 -10.32 -5.58
C GLY A 22 25.63 -8.92 -5.78
N ASP A 23 24.45 -8.79 -6.39
CA ASP A 23 23.73 -7.53 -6.52
C ASP A 23 22.80 -7.31 -5.32
N VAL A 24 22.78 -6.07 -4.84
CA VAL A 24 21.93 -5.64 -3.72
C VAL A 24 20.86 -4.68 -4.21
N ARG A 25 19.61 -4.98 -3.87
CA ARG A 25 18.45 -4.09 -4.09
C ARG A 25 17.74 -3.81 -2.78
N ILE A 26 17.38 -2.56 -2.54
CA ILE A 26 16.48 -2.18 -1.45
C ILE A 26 15.04 -2.17 -2.00
N ASP A 27 14.18 -2.94 -1.36
CA ASP A 27 12.74 -2.96 -1.62
C ASP A 27 12.01 -2.41 -0.38
N ASN A 28 11.51 -1.18 -0.49
CA ASN A 28 10.80 -0.50 0.60
C ASN A 28 9.39 -1.06 0.86
N TYR A 29 8.88 -1.91 -0.03
CA TYR A 29 7.49 -2.37 -0.02
C TYR A 29 7.39 -3.90 0.00
N TYR A 30 8.50 -4.59 0.24
CA TYR A 30 8.54 -6.05 0.27
C TYR A 30 7.53 -6.65 1.28
N TRP A 31 7.24 -5.93 2.36
CA TRP A 31 6.27 -6.33 3.39
C TRP A 31 4.84 -6.52 2.84
N LEU A 32 4.47 -5.86 1.73
CA LEU A 32 3.17 -6.05 1.07
C LEU A 32 2.98 -7.46 0.50
N ASN A 33 4.06 -8.24 0.35
CA ASN A 33 3.98 -9.63 -0.10
C ASN A 33 3.44 -10.58 0.99
N GLU A 34 3.40 -10.15 2.26
CA GLU A 34 2.94 -10.97 3.39
C GLU A 34 1.41 -10.98 3.47
N ARG A 35 0.77 -11.85 2.70
CA ARG A 35 -0.70 -11.86 2.52
C ARG A 35 -1.53 -12.02 3.79
N GLU A 36 -0.98 -12.68 4.81
CA GLU A 36 -1.64 -12.91 6.10
C GLU A 36 -1.31 -11.83 7.14
N ASN A 37 -0.41 -10.89 6.82
CA ASN A 37 -0.02 -9.83 7.74
C ASN A 37 -1.17 -8.83 7.92
N PRO A 38 -1.65 -8.58 9.15
CA PRO A 38 -2.74 -7.64 9.41
C PRO A 38 -2.49 -6.24 8.83
N LYS A 39 -1.25 -5.74 8.85
CA LYS A 39 -0.91 -4.44 8.26
C LYS A 39 -1.16 -4.39 6.76
N VAL A 40 -0.90 -5.50 6.06
CA VAL A 40 -1.14 -5.61 4.61
C VAL A 40 -2.63 -5.60 4.34
N ILE A 41 -3.39 -6.38 5.13
CA ILE A 41 -4.84 -6.43 5.04
C ILE A 41 -5.46 -5.05 5.29
N ASP A 42 -5.01 -4.35 6.34
CA ASP A 42 -5.47 -3.00 6.68
C ASP A 42 -5.19 -2.00 5.56
N TYR A 43 -3.99 -2.04 4.97
CA TYR A 43 -3.63 -1.19 3.84
C TYR A 43 -4.50 -1.46 2.61
N LEU A 44 -4.71 -2.73 2.25
CA LEU A 44 -5.56 -3.11 1.11
C LEU A 44 -7.02 -2.72 1.33
N ASN A 45 -7.53 -2.83 2.56
CA ASN A 45 -8.87 -2.35 2.89
C ASN A 45 -8.99 -0.84 2.72
N ALA A 46 -7.98 -0.07 3.12
CA ALA A 46 -7.95 1.37 2.90
C ALA A 46 -7.93 1.73 1.40
N GLU A 47 -7.18 0.99 0.58
CA GLU A 47 -7.16 1.14 -0.88
C GLU A 47 -8.53 0.85 -1.50
N ASN A 48 -9.20 -0.22 -1.05
CA ASN A 48 -10.55 -0.57 -1.50
C ASN A 48 -11.58 0.52 -1.15
N LEU A 49 -11.53 1.04 0.09
CA LEU A 49 -12.41 2.14 0.52
C LEU A 49 -12.18 3.41 -0.30
N TYR A 50 -10.91 3.73 -0.62
CA TYR A 50 -10.59 4.83 -1.49
C TYR A 50 -11.16 4.61 -2.90
N TYR A 51 -10.93 3.44 -3.49
CA TYR A 51 -11.46 3.05 -4.80
C TYR A 51 -12.97 3.19 -4.88
N ASP A 52 -13.71 2.61 -3.92
CA ASP A 52 -15.17 2.66 -3.88
C ASP A 52 -15.64 4.11 -3.82
N ALA A 53 -14.99 4.94 -3.01
CA ALA A 53 -15.41 6.31 -2.82
C ALA A 53 -15.13 7.22 -4.02
N VAL A 54 -14.04 6.98 -4.77
CA VAL A 54 -13.72 7.77 -5.98
C VAL A 54 -14.46 7.28 -7.23
N THR A 55 -14.89 6.01 -7.26
CA THR A 55 -15.62 5.43 -8.41
C THR A 55 -17.14 5.42 -8.24
N ALA A 56 -17.67 5.67 -7.04
CA ALA A 56 -19.10 5.61 -6.73
C ALA A 56 -20.05 6.40 -7.65
N ASN A 57 -19.56 7.40 -8.38
CA ASN A 57 -20.36 8.27 -9.26
C ASN A 57 -19.94 8.19 -10.75
N THR A 58 -19.28 7.11 -11.17
CA THR A 58 -18.96 6.83 -12.57
C THR A 58 -20.06 6.01 -13.23
#